data_AF-A0A9P9PR42-F1
#
_entry.id   AF-A0A9P9PR42-F1
#
_cell.length_a   1.000
_cell.length_b   1.000
_cell.length_c   1.000
_cell.angle_alpha   90.00
_cell.angle_beta   90.00
_cell.angle_gamma   90.00
#
_symmetry.space_group_name_H-M   'P 1'
#
loop_
_entity.id
_entity.type
_entity.pdbx_description
1 polymer ?
#
loop_
_entity_poly.entity_id
_entity_poly.type
_entity_poly.pdbx_seq_one_letter_code
_entity_poly.pdbx_strand_id
1 'polypeptide(L)'
;MHTQHLLDRAYGLVSNNVLRRATASRLSYALQPSTTLNFSQHLPSNDDPHERIPAHVSGVNALTIDKFEGRYLLSGGADSSIAIWDLEAQTIPTEAGETYLPLSAVNKTTEEHKLGITQLQFYPFDSLAFLTSSYDHTVKVYSSETLTPSASFDLDSVVYNIALSPIASHLLVACASQHPNVRLVDLRSGANTHSLAGHSGAILSTAWSPVREHILVSGATDGSVRFWDVRRSVGELGILDLEDSIGVRGKPSSSFSRNSTRGQAHRGPVNGIVWTEDGRHLVTCGHDQRIRVWDTDTLANTLANFGPMVKNSGLAPRTPVLPPVENFQPAADVIFYPNDNEILAYELFDGKLFRRLKRQQPQQNTHNSQPVAKGQRNTKDRITSLAWRAHDVEMYSAHADGSIASWKPRTEEDAELDEEEEQEREDKDGKKRKRGVLDEIYQGLTKKQITFGNMGL
;
A
#
# COMPACT_ATOMS: atom_id res chain seq x y z
N MET A 1 25.45 -11.79 12.17
CA MET A 1 25.95 -10.56 11.50
C MET A 1 25.62 -9.27 12.26
N HIS A 2 24.53 -9.19 13.04
CA HIS A 2 24.17 -7.97 13.79
C HIS A 2 25.16 -7.61 14.92
N THR A 3 25.72 -8.61 15.60
CA THR A 3 26.79 -8.41 16.60
C THR A 3 27.99 -7.70 15.98
N GLN A 4 28.39 -8.07 14.76
CA GLN A 4 29.55 -7.46 14.10
C GLN A 4 29.27 -6.02 13.67
N HIS A 5 28.11 -5.69 13.10
CA HIS A 5 27.77 -4.29 12.77
C HIS A 5 27.54 -3.41 14.00
N LEU A 6 26.99 -3.94 15.09
CA LEU A 6 26.87 -3.23 16.36
C LEU A 6 28.23 -3.07 17.06
N LEU A 7 29.10 -4.08 16.99
CA LEU A 7 30.48 -4.01 17.47
C LEU A 7 31.28 -3.00 16.64
N ASP A 8 31.22 -3.09 15.31
CA ASP A 8 31.88 -2.15 14.39
C ASP A 8 31.38 -0.71 14.62
N ARG A 9 30.10 -0.52 14.95
CA ARG A 9 29.57 0.77 15.42
C ARG A 9 30.18 1.17 16.76
N ALA A 10 30.24 0.27 17.74
CA ALA A 10 30.85 0.56 19.04
C ALA A 10 32.34 0.96 18.90
N TYR A 11 33.02 0.43 17.87
CA TYR A 11 34.37 0.81 17.47
C TYR A 11 34.44 2.02 16.51
N GLY A 12 33.31 2.63 16.13
CA GLY A 12 33.24 3.81 15.26
C GLY A 12 33.54 3.56 13.78
N LEU A 13 33.58 2.29 13.35
CA LEU A 13 33.91 1.89 11.98
C LEU A 13 32.73 2.09 10.99
N VAL A 14 31.50 2.21 11.50
CA VAL A 14 30.28 2.36 10.69
C VAL A 14 29.47 3.56 11.16
N SER A 15 29.07 4.42 10.24
CA SER A 15 28.22 5.59 10.53
C SER A 15 26.76 5.17 10.80
N ASN A 16 26.03 5.99 11.56
CA ASN A 16 24.62 5.75 11.90
C ASN A 16 23.75 5.58 10.64
N ASN A 17 24.01 6.39 9.60
CA ASN A 17 23.24 6.34 8.35
C ASN A 17 23.46 5.03 7.59
N VAL A 18 24.68 4.49 7.59
CA VAL A 18 24.97 3.21 6.94
C VAL A 18 24.28 2.06 7.68
N LEU A 19 24.28 2.08 9.01
CA LEU A 19 23.57 1.07 9.81
C LEU A 19 22.05 1.15 9.59
N ARG A 20 21.45 2.35 9.69
CA ARG A 20 20.01 2.56 9.46
C ARG A 20 19.58 2.04 8.08
N ARG A 21 20.34 2.39 7.05
CA ARG A 21 20.12 1.90 5.68
C ARG A 21 20.23 0.38 5.59
N ALA A 22 21.28 -0.22 6.15
CA ALA A 22 21.44 -1.68 6.11
C ALA A 22 20.27 -2.40 6.82
N THR A 23 19.82 -1.87 7.97
CA THR A 23 18.68 -2.41 8.70
C THR A 23 17.38 -2.23 7.92
N ALA A 24 17.08 -1.03 7.42
CA ALA A 24 15.85 -0.76 6.66
C ALA A 24 15.77 -1.57 5.37
N SER A 25 16.90 -1.71 4.65
CA SER A 25 17.01 -2.60 3.50
C SER A 25 16.69 -4.04 3.89
N ARG A 26 17.36 -4.59 4.93
CA ARG A 26 17.11 -5.97 5.42
C ARG A 26 15.63 -6.19 5.74
N LEU A 27 15.00 -5.27 6.48
CA LEU A 27 13.59 -5.35 6.85
C LEU A 27 12.68 -5.32 5.61
N SER A 28 12.97 -4.45 4.63
CA SER A 28 12.21 -4.38 3.38
C SER A 28 12.27 -5.68 2.58
N TYR A 29 13.44 -6.34 2.54
CA TYR A 29 13.61 -7.67 1.93
C TYR A 29 12.96 -8.79 2.75
N ALA A 30 12.73 -8.58 4.04
CA ALA A 30 12.17 -9.57 4.97
C ALA A 30 10.64 -9.45 5.16
N LEU A 31 9.94 -8.60 4.40
CA LEU A 31 8.48 -8.47 4.48
C LEU A 31 7.78 -9.81 4.25
N GLN A 32 6.80 -10.10 5.11
CA GLN A 32 5.96 -11.30 5.10
C GLN A 32 4.52 -10.93 5.49
N PRO A 33 3.50 -11.71 5.07
CA PRO A 33 2.13 -11.47 5.50
C PRO A 33 2.00 -11.66 7.01
N SER A 34 1.41 -10.68 7.70
CA SER A 34 0.94 -10.90 9.07
C SER A 34 -0.38 -11.66 9.01
N THR A 35 -0.39 -12.88 9.55
CA THR A 35 -1.59 -13.73 9.58
C THR A 35 -2.45 -13.48 10.82
N THR A 36 -1.88 -12.88 11.86
CA THR A 36 -2.54 -12.63 13.14
C THR A 36 -3.28 -11.31 13.17
N LEU A 37 -2.88 -10.34 12.35
CA LEU A 37 -3.39 -8.98 12.42
C LEU A 37 -4.50 -8.73 11.39
N ASN A 38 -5.66 -8.30 11.88
CA ASN A 38 -6.86 -8.05 11.09
C ASN A 38 -7.39 -6.63 11.28
N PHE A 39 -8.03 -6.09 10.24
CA PHE A 39 -8.78 -4.84 10.28
C PHE A 39 -10.26 -5.16 10.13
N SER A 40 -11.08 -4.70 11.07
CA SER A 40 -12.48 -5.08 11.13
C SER A 40 -13.38 -3.91 11.51
N GLN A 41 -14.57 -3.84 10.91
CA GLN A 41 -15.56 -2.80 11.24
C GLN A 41 -16.04 -2.87 12.68
N HIS A 42 -16.22 -4.08 13.21
CA HIS A 42 -16.69 -4.35 14.56
C HIS A 42 -16.22 -5.73 15.00
N LEU A 43 -16.26 -5.99 16.31
CA LEU A 43 -15.87 -7.29 16.85
C LEU A 43 -16.88 -8.37 16.44
N PRO A 44 -16.42 -9.62 16.25
CA PRO A 44 -17.32 -10.75 16.01
C PRO A 44 -18.30 -10.92 17.18
N SER A 45 -19.49 -11.42 16.86
CA SER A 45 -20.48 -11.71 17.88
C SER A 45 -20.05 -12.91 18.74
N ASN A 46 -20.57 -13.00 19.97
CA ASN A 46 -20.31 -14.16 20.82
C ASN A 46 -20.88 -15.47 20.25
N ASP A 47 -21.86 -15.38 19.34
CA ASP A 47 -22.48 -16.55 18.70
C ASP A 47 -21.59 -17.14 17.60
N ASP A 48 -20.75 -16.32 16.97
CA ASP A 48 -19.76 -16.74 15.97
C ASP A 48 -18.42 -16.01 16.17
N PRO A 49 -17.62 -16.41 17.17
CA PRO A 49 -16.37 -15.74 17.52
C PRO A 49 -15.27 -15.90 16.46
N HIS A 50 -15.44 -16.85 15.54
CA HIS A 50 -14.53 -17.09 14.41
C HIS A 50 -14.94 -16.32 13.15
N GLU A 51 -16.04 -15.55 13.20
CA GLU A 51 -16.49 -14.76 12.06
C GLU A 51 -15.44 -13.71 11.67
N ARG A 52 -14.99 -13.75 10.41
CA ARG A 52 -14.07 -12.75 9.88
C ARG A 52 -14.85 -11.59 9.28
N ILE A 53 -15.01 -10.53 10.06
CA ILE A 53 -15.65 -9.29 9.60
C ILE A 53 -14.60 -8.43 8.86
N PRO A 54 -14.85 -8.07 7.58
CA PRO A 54 -13.91 -7.25 6.80
C PRO A 54 -13.84 -5.81 7.31
N ALA A 55 -12.86 -5.06 6.80
CA ALA A 55 -12.70 -3.63 7.11
C ALA A 55 -13.78 -2.77 6.45
N HIS A 56 -14.26 -3.18 5.26
CA HIS A 56 -15.36 -2.56 4.52
C HIS A 56 -16.36 -3.63 4.05
N VAL A 57 -17.65 -3.28 3.91
CA VAL A 57 -18.68 -4.22 3.45
C VAL A 57 -18.46 -4.60 1.99
N SER A 58 -17.96 -3.64 1.20
CA SER A 58 -17.51 -3.86 -0.18
C SER A 58 -15.98 -3.77 -0.29
N GLY A 59 -15.44 -3.98 -1.49
CA GLY A 59 -14.00 -3.93 -1.74
C GLY A 59 -13.37 -2.61 -1.32
N VAL A 60 -12.19 -2.68 -0.71
CA VAL A 60 -11.39 -1.48 -0.42
C VAL A 60 -10.72 -1.06 -1.71
N ASN A 61 -10.89 0.17 -2.17
CA ASN A 61 -10.34 0.64 -3.44
C ASN A 61 -9.02 1.40 -3.27
N ALA A 62 -8.87 2.14 -2.16
CA ALA A 62 -7.71 3.00 -1.92
C ALA A 62 -7.26 2.94 -0.45
N LEU A 63 -5.94 2.99 -0.26
CA LEU A 63 -5.29 3.16 1.04
C LEU A 63 -4.30 4.33 0.98
N THR A 64 -4.18 5.07 2.08
CA THR A 64 -3.12 6.06 2.26
C THR A 64 -2.76 6.16 3.73
N ILE A 65 -1.49 6.47 4.02
CA ILE A 65 -0.97 6.57 5.38
C ILE A 65 -0.49 8.01 5.59
N ASP A 66 -0.66 8.49 6.81
CA ASP A 66 -0.12 9.78 7.22
C ASP A 66 1.41 9.78 7.05
N LYS A 67 1.94 10.81 6.41
CA LYS A 67 3.38 10.91 6.13
C LYS A 67 4.19 11.53 7.26
N PHE A 68 3.54 12.15 8.26
CA PHE A 68 4.24 12.86 9.33
C PHE A 68 4.65 11.90 10.45
N GLU A 69 3.70 11.11 10.96
CA GLU A 69 3.94 10.15 12.03
C GLU A 69 3.83 8.70 11.54
N GLY A 70 3.20 8.46 10.39
CA GLY A 70 2.91 7.09 9.94
C GLY A 70 1.87 6.38 10.80
N ARG A 71 1.19 7.08 11.71
CA ARG A 71 0.28 6.49 12.69
C ARG A 71 -1.10 6.19 12.13
N TYR A 72 -1.64 7.09 11.32
CA TYR A 72 -3.01 6.97 10.80
C TYR A 72 -3.04 6.38 9.40
N LEU A 73 -3.86 5.34 9.21
CA LEU A 73 -4.19 4.76 7.92
C LEU A 73 -5.61 5.19 7.54
N LEU A 74 -5.81 5.64 6.31
CA LEU A 74 -7.13 5.86 5.71
C LEU A 74 -7.44 4.76 4.70
N SER A 75 -8.68 4.30 4.71
CA SER A 75 -9.20 3.35 3.74
C SER A 75 -10.53 3.80 3.16
N GLY A 76 -10.70 3.56 1.86
CA GLY A 76 -11.88 3.97 1.10
C GLY A 76 -12.51 2.79 0.40
N GLY A 77 -13.80 2.56 0.65
CA GLY A 77 -14.57 1.45 0.12
C GLY A 77 -15.25 1.75 -1.21
N ALA A 78 -15.51 0.70 -1.98
CA ALA A 78 -16.39 0.72 -3.15
C ALA A 78 -17.86 1.00 -2.78
N ASP A 79 -18.21 0.87 -1.51
CA ASP A 79 -19.50 1.19 -0.90
C ASP A 79 -19.60 2.65 -0.43
N SER A 80 -18.67 3.53 -0.83
CA SER A 80 -18.52 4.93 -0.42
C SER A 80 -18.11 5.17 1.03
N SER A 81 -17.85 4.11 1.80
CA SER A 81 -17.41 4.26 3.19
C SER A 81 -15.95 4.68 3.30
N ILE A 82 -15.64 5.47 4.34
CA ILE A 82 -14.29 5.92 4.68
C ILE A 82 -14.03 5.47 6.11
N ALA A 83 -12.87 4.87 6.37
CA ALA A 83 -12.46 4.51 7.73
C ALA A 83 -11.05 5.06 8.03
N ILE A 84 -10.86 5.50 9.27
CA ILE A 84 -9.57 5.90 9.84
C ILE A 84 -9.15 4.83 10.84
N TRP A 85 -7.92 4.36 10.73
CA TRP A 85 -7.31 3.37 11.61
C TRP A 85 -6.10 3.97 12.29
N ASP A 86 -5.99 3.75 13.60
CA ASP A 86 -4.79 4.08 14.38
C ASP A 86 -3.90 2.83 14.45
N LEU A 87 -2.78 2.85 13.74
CA LEU A 87 -1.84 1.72 13.64
C LEU A 87 -1.02 1.52 14.93
N GLU A 88 -1.05 2.50 15.84
CA GLU A 88 -0.39 2.41 17.16
C GLU A 88 -1.37 2.12 18.29
N ALA A 89 -2.68 2.07 18.01
CA ALA A 89 -3.67 1.68 18.98
C ALA A 89 -3.47 0.22 19.43
N GLN A 90 -3.89 -0.08 20.66
CA GLN A 90 -3.90 -1.45 21.15
C GLN A 90 -4.89 -2.28 20.33
N THR A 91 -4.40 -3.39 19.79
CA THR A 91 -5.23 -4.38 19.11
C THR A 91 -6.08 -5.15 20.12
N ILE A 92 -7.25 -5.58 19.69
CA ILE A 92 -8.14 -6.39 20.52
C ILE A 92 -7.90 -7.86 20.17
N PRO A 93 -7.52 -8.71 21.13
CA PRO A 93 -7.37 -10.13 20.88
C PRO A 93 -8.74 -10.77 20.66
N THR A 94 -8.91 -11.40 19.51
CA THR A 94 -10.08 -12.22 19.16
C THR A 94 -9.62 -13.65 18.84
N GLU A 95 -10.54 -14.59 18.74
CA GLU A 95 -10.19 -15.97 18.35
C GLU A 95 -9.64 -16.06 16.92
N ALA A 96 -9.89 -15.06 16.07
CA ALA A 96 -9.33 -14.94 14.72
C ALA A 96 -7.98 -14.19 14.69
N GLY A 97 -7.50 -13.68 15.82
CA GLY A 97 -6.26 -12.93 15.96
C GLY A 97 -6.44 -11.52 16.54
N GLU A 98 -5.38 -10.72 16.46
CA GLU A 98 -5.36 -9.33 16.88
C GLU A 98 -6.11 -8.44 15.88
N THR A 99 -7.07 -7.66 16.38
CA THR A 99 -7.97 -6.89 15.52
C THR A 99 -7.85 -5.40 15.81
N TYR A 100 -7.62 -4.61 14.76
CA TYR A 100 -7.84 -3.16 14.77
C TYR A 100 -9.31 -2.87 14.49
N LEU A 101 -9.89 -2.02 15.33
CA LEU A 101 -11.16 -1.37 15.06
C LEU A 101 -10.90 0.04 14.47
N PRO A 102 -11.80 0.56 13.63
CA PRO A 102 -11.66 1.90 13.12
C PRO A 102 -11.80 2.91 14.26
N LEU A 103 -10.95 3.93 14.27
CA LEU A 103 -11.08 5.08 15.18
C LEU A 103 -12.38 5.84 14.88
N SER A 104 -12.66 6.02 13.60
CA SER A 104 -13.88 6.59 13.07
C SER A 104 -14.16 6.00 11.69
N ALA A 105 -15.43 5.78 11.39
CA ALA A 105 -15.86 5.32 10.08
C ALA A 105 -17.14 6.05 9.67
N VAL A 106 -17.21 6.36 8.40
CA VAL A 106 -18.33 7.04 7.76
C VAL A 106 -18.90 6.11 6.71
N ASN A 107 -20.22 5.92 6.77
CA ASN A 107 -20.98 5.05 5.88
C ASN A 107 -21.94 5.89 5.05
N LYS A 108 -22.19 5.47 3.80
CA LYS A 108 -23.05 6.15 2.83
C LYS A 108 -24.23 6.92 3.43
N THR A 109 -24.10 8.23 3.54
CA THR A 109 -25.19 9.18 3.83
C THR A 109 -25.52 10.09 2.65
N THR A 110 -26.50 10.99 2.82
CA THR A 110 -26.90 11.96 1.79
C THR A 110 -25.87 13.08 1.57
N GLU A 111 -25.03 13.37 2.57
CA GLU A 111 -24.00 14.43 2.48
C GLU A 111 -22.65 13.92 1.95
N GLU A 112 -22.48 12.60 1.89
CA GLU A 112 -21.26 11.91 1.48
C GLU A 112 -21.27 11.53 0.00
N HIS A 113 -20.28 10.74 -0.41
CA HIS A 113 -20.19 10.20 -1.75
C HIS A 113 -21.37 9.27 -2.06
N LYS A 114 -21.91 9.38 -3.28
CA LYS A 114 -23.05 8.56 -3.72
C LYS A 114 -22.61 7.19 -4.23
N LEU A 115 -21.38 7.12 -4.75
CA LEU A 115 -20.75 5.95 -5.36
C LEU A 115 -19.38 5.69 -4.73
N GLY A 116 -18.79 4.55 -5.05
CA GLY A 116 -17.53 4.09 -4.48
C GLY A 116 -16.37 5.06 -4.65
N ILE A 117 -15.51 5.10 -3.63
CA ILE A 117 -14.31 5.93 -3.61
C ILE A 117 -13.28 5.32 -4.55
N THR A 118 -12.63 6.15 -5.36
CA THR A 118 -11.61 5.74 -6.33
C THR A 118 -10.19 5.97 -5.81
N GLN A 119 -9.96 7.07 -5.08
CA GLN A 119 -8.66 7.41 -4.51
C GLN A 119 -8.81 8.23 -3.22
N LEU A 120 -7.83 8.06 -2.33
CA LEU A 120 -7.67 8.80 -1.08
C LEU A 120 -6.25 9.36 -0.98
N GLN A 121 -6.11 10.57 -0.44
CA GLN A 121 -4.79 11.14 -0.14
C GLN A 121 -4.90 12.09 1.05
N PHE A 122 -4.01 11.95 2.05
CA PHE A 122 -3.82 13.00 3.05
C PHE A 122 -3.38 14.30 2.40
N TYR A 123 -3.80 15.42 2.97
CA TYR A 123 -3.27 16.70 2.56
C TYR A 123 -1.78 16.77 2.94
N PRO A 124 -0.88 17.09 2.00
CA PRO A 124 0.56 16.90 2.21
C PRO A 124 1.18 17.90 3.20
N PHE A 125 0.48 18.90 3.71
CA PHE A 125 1.08 19.83 4.69
C PHE A 125 0.37 19.80 6.04
N ASP A 126 -0.69 19.00 6.16
CA ASP A 126 -1.53 18.91 7.36
C ASP A 126 -2.25 17.55 7.38
N SER A 127 -2.02 16.75 8.43
CA SER A 127 -2.69 15.46 8.64
C SER A 127 -4.16 15.61 9.06
N LEU A 128 -4.59 16.83 9.43
CA LEU A 128 -5.96 17.15 9.81
C LEU A 128 -6.92 17.23 8.62
N ALA A 129 -6.39 17.21 7.39
CA ALA A 129 -7.19 17.23 6.17
C ALA A 129 -6.83 16.08 5.23
N PHE A 130 -7.83 15.57 4.52
CA PHE A 130 -7.60 14.61 3.44
C PHE A 130 -8.61 14.80 2.32
N LEU A 131 -8.29 14.24 1.16
CA LEU A 131 -9.12 14.34 -0.04
C LEU A 131 -9.56 12.97 -0.50
N THR A 132 -10.77 12.94 -1.04
CA THR A 132 -11.39 11.75 -1.61
C THR A 132 -11.85 12.05 -3.03
N SER A 133 -11.74 11.07 -3.91
CA SER A 133 -12.40 11.10 -5.21
C SER A 133 -13.32 9.90 -5.37
N SER A 134 -14.38 10.05 -6.17
CA SER A 134 -15.38 9.00 -6.34
C SER A 134 -15.87 8.88 -7.78
N TYR A 135 -16.47 7.72 -8.06
CA TYR A 135 -17.25 7.49 -9.28
C TYR A 135 -18.47 8.43 -9.40
N ASP A 136 -18.86 9.15 -8.34
CA ASP A 136 -19.98 10.10 -8.35
C ASP A 136 -19.66 11.47 -8.95
N HIS A 137 -18.48 11.59 -9.59
CA HIS A 137 -17.95 12.78 -10.25
C HIS A 137 -17.40 13.86 -9.30
N THR A 138 -17.41 13.60 -7.99
CA THR A 138 -16.98 14.59 -7.02
C THR A 138 -15.59 14.30 -6.45
N VAL A 139 -14.87 15.38 -6.16
CA VAL A 139 -13.72 15.41 -5.26
C VAL A 139 -14.13 16.14 -4.00
N LYS A 140 -13.94 15.53 -2.84
CA LYS A 140 -14.31 16.13 -1.55
C LYS A 140 -13.09 16.31 -0.67
N VAL A 141 -13.12 17.35 0.14
CA VAL A 141 -12.14 17.64 1.19
C VAL A 141 -12.80 17.34 2.52
N TYR A 142 -12.13 16.54 3.34
CA TYR A 142 -12.60 16.12 4.65
C TYR A 142 -11.68 16.61 5.75
N SER A 143 -12.27 16.89 6.91
CA SER A 143 -11.51 16.99 8.18
C SER A 143 -11.30 15.58 8.73
N SER A 144 -10.06 15.22 9.10
CA SER A 144 -9.78 13.90 9.69
C SER A 144 -10.27 13.77 11.13
N GLU A 145 -10.45 14.87 11.86
CA GLU A 145 -10.97 14.84 13.24
C GLU A 145 -12.46 14.50 13.28
N THR A 146 -13.25 15.15 12.43
CA THR A 146 -14.72 15.02 12.43
C THR A 146 -15.23 14.03 11.38
N LEU A 147 -14.39 13.66 10.41
CA LEU A 147 -14.75 12.85 9.24
C LEU A 147 -15.90 13.46 8.41
N THR A 148 -16.07 14.78 8.46
CA THR A 148 -17.11 15.51 7.72
C THR A 148 -16.54 16.20 6.49
N PRO A 149 -17.32 16.29 5.39
CA PRO A 149 -16.88 17.00 4.19
C PRO A 149 -16.91 18.52 4.44
N SER A 150 -15.76 19.18 4.25
CA SER A 150 -15.64 20.64 4.32
C SER A 150 -15.90 21.32 2.97
N ALA A 151 -15.59 20.64 1.86
CA ALA A 151 -15.80 21.16 0.52
C ALA A 151 -16.09 20.02 -0.46
N SER A 152 -16.83 20.32 -1.53
CA SER A 152 -17.18 19.38 -2.58
C SER A 152 -17.04 20.04 -3.94
N PHE A 153 -16.33 19.39 -4.85
CA PHE A 153 -16.07 19.85 -6.21
C PHE A 153 -16.65 18.85 -7.19
N ASP A 154 -17.61 19.26 -8.00
CA ASP A 154 -18.14 18.43 -9.09
C ASP A 154 -17.32 18.65 -10.36
N LEU A 155 -16.89 17.56 -11.00
CA LEU A 155 -16.09 17.57 -12.23
C LEU A 155 -16.89 17.08 -13.44
N ASP A 156 -18.20 16.86 -13.32
CA ASP A 156 -19.11 16.39 -14.37
C ASP A 156 -18.67 15.08 -15.06
N SER A 157 -17.72 14.36 -14.45
CA SER A 157 -17.10 13.17 -15.01
C SER A 157 -16.52 12.30 -13.90
N VAL A 158 -16.54 10.98 -14.11
CA VAL A 158 -15.93 10.02 -13.19
C VAL A 158 -14.48 10.38 -12.92
N VAL A 159 -14.11 10.50 -11.64
CA VAL A 159 -12.73 10.78 -11.22
C VAL A 159 -12.05 9.46 -10.85
N TYR A 160 -11.02 9.08 -11.59
CA TYR A 160 -10.28 7.82 -11.38
C TYR A 160 -9.15 7.98 -10.37
N ASN A 161 -8.48 9.13 -10.35
CA ASN A 161 -7.33 9.38 -9.48
C ASN A 161 -7.25 10.86 -9.13
N ILE A 162 -6.69 11.15 -7.95
CA ILE A 162 -6.31 12.51 -7.54
C ILE A 162 -4.86 12.51 -7.08
N ALA A 163 -4.18 13.64 -7.28
CA ALA A 163 -2.83 13.85 -6.79
C ALA A 163 -2.66 15.27 -6.27
N LEU A 164 -2.00 15.38 -5.11
CA LEU A 164 -1.50 16.63 -4.53
C LEU A 164 0.03 16.68 -4.58
N SER A 165 0.58 17.88 -4.75
CA SER A 165 2.03 18.07 -4.74
C SER A 165 2.57 18.04 -3.30
N PRO A 166 3.60 17.24 -3.00
CA PRO A 166 4.14 17.12 -1.65
C PRO A 166 5.00 18.32 -1.22
N ILE A 167 5.35 19.20 -2.15
CA ILE A 167 6.27 20.34 -1.95
C ILE A 167 5.70 21.70 -2.33
N ALA A 168 4.57 21.72 -3.03
CA ALA A 168 4.07 22.97 -3.60
C ALA A 168 3.48 23.93 -2.57
N SER A 169 3.70 25.22 -2.82
CA SER A 169 3.01 26.31 -2.14
C SER A 169 1.60 26.57 -2.69
N HIS A 170 1.33 26.10 -3.91
CA HIS A 170 0.01 26.18 -4.53
C HIS A 170 -0.94 25.10 -3.99
N LEU A 171 -2.23 25.39 -4.05
CA LEU A 171 -3.30 24.53 -3.50
C LEU A 171 -4.04 23.78 -4.60
N LEU A 172 -3.31 23.38 -5.65
CA LEU A 172 -3.89 22.68 -6.79
C LEU A 172 -3.94 21.18 -6.55
N VAL A 173 -5.11 20.59 -6.80
CA VAL A 173 -5.34 19.15 -6.88
C VAL A 173 -5.45 18.78 -8.34
N ALA A 174 -4.62 17.82 -8.78
CA ALA A 174 -4.74 17.25 -10.10
C ALA A 174 -5.77 16.12 -10.08
N CYS A 175 -6.75 16.19 -10.96
CA CYS A 175 -7.83 15.21 -11.07
C CYS A 175 -7.75 14.49 -12.42
N ALA A 176 -7.50 13.19 -12.36
CA ALA A 176 -7.61 12.28 -13.49
C ALA A 176 -9.07 11.86 -13.63
N SER A 177 -9.73 12.22 -14.72
CA SER A 177 -11.14 11.90 -14.95
C SER A 177 -11.38 11.22 -16.29
N GLN A 178 -12.63 10.82 -16.53
CA GLN A 178 -13.07 10.30 -17.82
C GLN A 178 -12.89 11.30 -18.97
N HIS A 179 -12.80 12.60 -18.67
CA HIS A 179 -12.47 13.59 -19.68
C HIS A 179 -10.99 13.51 -20.09
N PRO A 180 -10.66 13.84 -21.35
CA PRO A 180 -9.29 13.81 -21.84
C PRO A 180 -8.41 14.95 -21.33
N ASN A 181 -8.96 15.96 -20.66
CA ASN A 181 -8.17 17.06 -20.11
C ASN A 181 -7.96 16.84 -18.62
N VAL A 182 -6.72 17.05 -18.14
CA VAL A 182 -6.45 16.96 -16.70
C VAL A 182 -7.11 18.18 -16.06
N ARG A 183 -8.06 17.98 -15.16
CA ARG A 183 -8.68 19.09 -14.42
C ARG A 183 -7.83 19.42 -13.20
N LEU A 184 -7.62 20.72 -12.95
CA LEU A 184 -6.94 21.22 -11.77
C LEU A 184 -7.95 21.97 -10.91
N VAL A 185 -8.11 21.52 -9.66
CA VAL A 185 -8.98 22.14 -8.67
C VAL A 185 -8.14 22.95 -7.70
N ASP A 186 -8.44 24.23 -7.56
CA ASP A 186 -7.80 25.11 -6.58
C ASP A 186 -8.58 25.09 -5.27
N LEU A 187 -8.00 24.54 -4.20
CA LEU A 187 -8.65 24.47 -2.89
C LEU A 187 -8.84 25.84 -2.24
N ARG A 188 -8.07 26.87 -2.66
CA ARG A 188 -8.19 28.22 -2.09
C ARG A 188 -9.42 28.94 -2.59
N SER A 189 -9.61 28.94 -3.90
CA SER A 189 -10.70 29.66 -4.56
C SER A 189 -11.94 28.79 -4.78
N GLY A 190 -11.77 27.47 -4.69
CA GLY A 190 -12.76 26.47 -5.05
C GLY A 190 -13.00 26.35 -6.56
N ALA A 191 -12.18 27.01 -7.39
CA ALA A 191 -12.31 26.97 -8.83
C ALA A 191 -11.78 25.64 -9.40
N ASN A 192 -12.49 25.10 -10.39
CA ASN A 192 -12.13 23.89 -11.16
C ASN A 192 -11.99 24.17 -12.67
N THR A 193 -11.85 25.44 -13.07
CA THR A 193 -11.85 25.88 -14.47
C THR A 193 -10.54 25.61 -15.19
N HIS A 194 -9.45 25.39 -14.46
CA HIS A 194 -8.15 25.17 -15.05
C HIS A 194 -8.04 23.73 -15.58
N SER A 195 -7.72 23.59 -16.86
CA SER A 195 -7.60 22.28 -17.51
C SER A 195 -6.39 22.21 -18.43
N LEU A 196 -5.71 21.08 -18.40
CA LEU A 196 -4.54 20.79 -19.23
C LEU A 196 -4.97 19.91 -20.39
N ALA A 197 -5.06 20.51 -21.58
CA ALA A 197 -5.51 19.84 -22.80
C ALA A 197 -4.33 19.22 -23.55
N GLY A 198 -4.48 17.98 -24.00
CA GLY A 198 -3.51 17.31 -24.88
C GLY A 198 -3.69 15.80 -25.02
N HIS A 199 -4.22 15.10 -24.00
CA HIS A 199 -4.53 13.68 -24.14
C HIS A 199 -5.70 13.45 -25.10
N SER A 200 -5.77 12.26 -25.67
CA SER A 200 -6.83 11.85 -26.61
C SER A 200 -7.83 10.86 -26.00
N GLY A 201 -7.65 10.48 -24.73
CA GLY A 201 -8.53 9.56 -24.01
C GLY A 201 -8.59 9.88 -22.51
N ALA A 202 -9.39 9.12 -21.78
CA ALA A 202 -9.61 9.28 -20.35
C ALA A 202 -8.29 9.21 -19.57
N ILE A 203 -8.16 10.03 -18.54
CA ILE A 203 -6.95 10.11 -17.71
C ILE A 203 -7.17 9.18 -16.52
N LEU A 204 -6.27 8.21 -16.34
CA LEU A 204 -6.41 7.20 -15.30
C LEU A 204 -5.48 7.43 -14.11
N SER A 205 -4.38 8.16 -14.31
CA SER A 205 -3.39 8.41 -13.27
C SER A 205 -2.75 9.78 -13.42
N THR A 206 -2.49 10.43 -12.30
CA THR A 206 -1.80 11.71 -12.19
C THR A 206 -0.79 11.63 -11.04
N ALA A 207 0.37 12.28 -11.18
CA ALA A 207 1.36 12.35 -10.10
C ALA A 207 2.19 13.64 -10.19
N TRP A 208 2.26 14.38 -9.10
CA TRP A 208 3.11 15.56 -8.98
C TRP A 208 4.56 15.18 -8.74
N SER A 209 5.48 15.98 -9.25
CA SER A 209 6.90 15.79 -8.99
C SER A 209 7.23 16.08 -7.52
N PRO A 210 8.01 15.22 -6.84
CA PRO A 210 8.40 15.44 -5.46
C PRO A 210 9.52 16.49 -5.30
N VAL A 211 10.16 16.89 -6.40
CA VAL A 211 11.30 17.83 -6.38
C VAL A 211 10.99 19.13 -7.13
N ARG A 212 10.08 19.11 -8.12
CA ARG A 212 9.75 20.28 -8.95
C ARG A 212 8.32 20.72 -8.71
N GLU A 213 8.15 21.85 -8.02
CA GLU A 213 6.86 22.36 -7.50
C GLU A 213 5.69 22.38 -8.50
N HIS A 214 5.95 22.77 -9.75
CA HIS A 214 4.91 22.99 -10.76
C HIS A 214 4.83 21.87 -11.81
N ILE A 215 5.58 20.78 -11.63
CA ILE A 215 5.63 19.69 -12.59
C ILE A 215 4.61 18.62 -12.21
N LEU A 216 3.71 18.34 -13.14
CA LEU A 216 2.70 17.28 -13.05
C LEU A 216 2.91 16.29 -14.19
N VAL A 217 2.66 15.01 -13.93
CA VAL A 217 2.61 13.97 -14.96
C VAL A 217 1.24 13.33 -14.96
N SER A 218 0.74 12.99 -16.16
CA SER A 218 -0.53 12.29 -16.31
C SER A 218 -0.46 11.18 -17.36
N GLY A 219 -1.18 10.08 -17.09
CA GLY A 219 -1.28 8.90 -17.93
C GLY A 219 -2.71 8.63 -18.33
N ALA A 220 -2.91 8.27 -19.60
CA ALA A 220 -4.24 8.16 -20.19
C ALA A 220 -4.49 6.81 -20.86
N THR A 221 -5.74 6.60 -21.28
CA THR A 221 -6.16 5.40 -22.03
C THR A 221 -5.56 5.29 -23.41
N ASP A 222 -5.00 6.38 -23.96
CA ASP A 222 -4.32 6.41 -25.25
C ASP A 222 -2.88 5.85 -25.21
N GLY A 223 -2.41 5.46 -24.01
CA GLY A 223 -1.07 4.91 -23.80
C GLY A 223 0.02 5.96 -23.66
N SER A 224 -0.34 7.25 -23.73
CA SER A 224 0.62 8.34 -23.55
C SER A 224 0.77 8.73 -22.07
N VAL A 225 1.98 9.19 -21.75
CA VAL A 225 2.29 9.82 -20.46
C VAL A 225 2.89 11.19 -20.75
N ARG A 226 2.26 12.23 -20.23
CA ARG A 226 2.57 13.63 -20.54
C ARG A 226 3.05 14.36 -19.30
N PHE A 227 4.06 15.21 -19.49
CA PHE A 227 4.56 16.14 -18.48
C PHE A 227 3.93 17.51 -18.68
N TRP A 228 3.64 18.21 -17.59
CA TRP A 228 3.00 19.52 -17.60
C TRP A 228 3.74 20.46 -16.65
N ASP A 229 3.90 21.72 -17.05
CA ASP A 229 4.18 22.82 -16.13
C ASP A 229 2.86 23.57 -15.94
N VAL A 230 2.27 23.49 -14.75
CA VAL A 230 0.93 24.05 -14.50
C VAL A 230 0.88 25.58 -14.60
N ARG A 231 2.02 26.25 -14.69
CA ARG A 231 2.10 27.71 -14.92
C ARG A 231 1.96 28.07 -16.39
N ARG A 232 2.10 27.09 -17.29
CA ARG A 232 1.95 27.31 -18.73
C ARG A 232 0.49 27.10 -19.12
N SER A 233 -0.06 28.08 -19.81
CA SER A 233 -1.44 28.03 -20.31
C SER A 233 -1.60 27.18 -21.56
N VAL A 234 -0.50 26.82 -22.24
CA VAL A 234 -0.53 26.06 -23.50
C VAL A 234 0.60 25.04 -23.54
N GLY A 235 0.23 23.80 -23.85
CA GLY A 235 1.14 22.71 -24.23
C GLY A 235 1.64 21.86 -23.07
N GLU A 236 1.72 20.56 -23.32
CA GLU A 236 2.56 19.67 -22.55
C GLU A 236 4.04 20.08 -22.65
N LEU A 237 4.80 19.80 -21.60
CA LEU A 237 6.24 19.93 -21.63
C LEU A 237 6.86 18.91 -22.58
N GLY A 238 6.45 17.66 -22.46
CA GLY A 238 6.97 16.52 -23.21
C GLY A 238 6.12 15.27 -23.01
N ILE A 239 6.31 14.29 -23.89
CA ILE A 239 5.60 12.99 -23.89
C ILE A 239 6.63 11.88 -23.84
N LEU A 240 6.38 10.85 -23.03
CA LEU A 240 7.22 9.66 -22.98
C LEU A 240 6.98 8.77 -24.20
N ASP A 241 8.06 8.21 -24.72
CA ASP A 241 8.05 7.32 -25.88
C ASP A 241 8.84 6.04 -25.55
N LEU A 242 8.17 4.89 -25.59
CA LEU A 242 8.74 3.61 -25.24
C LEU A 242 9.92 3.20 -26.13
N GLU A 243 10.00 3.75 -27.34
CA GLU A 243 11.09 3.49 -28.29
C GLU A 243 12.30 4.42 -28.08
N ASP A 244 12.18 5.48 -27.28
CA ASP A 244 13.26 6.43 -27.01
C ASP A 244 14.08 6.04 -25.76
N SER A 245 15.24 5.42 -26.00
CA SER A 245 16.22 5.03 -24.96
C SER A 245 17.36 6.03 -24.78
N ILE A 246 17.44 7.06 -25.63
CA ILE A 246 18.51 8.07 -25.60
C ILE A 246 18.02 9.32 -24.86
N GLY A 247 16.73 9.62 -25.00
CA GLY A 247 16.08 10.81 -24.46
C GLY A 247 16.53 12.10 -25.15
N VAL A 248 16.11 13.22 -24.58
CA VAL A 248 16.44 14.57 -25.02
C VAL A 248 17.80 14.99 -24.45
N ARG A 249 18.90 14.60 -25.11
CA ARG A 249 20.24 15.11 -24.77
C ARG A 249 20.48 16.48 -25.43
N GLY A 250 20.62 17.55 -24.65
CA GLY A 250 21.31 18.77 -25.12
C GLY A 250 20.66 20.15 -24.96
N LYS A 251 19.71 20.40 -24.02
CA LYS A 251 19.45 21.77 -23.53
C LYS A 251 19.10 21.76 -22.03
N PRO A 252 19.70 22.63 -21.20
CA PRO A 252 19.34 22.75 -19.81
C PRO A 252 18.02 23.51 -19.66
N SER A 253 17.23 23.07 -18.67
CA SER A 253 16.13 23.81 -18.02
C SER A 253 14.91 24.19 -18.89
N SER A 254 13.75 23.63 -18.51
CA SER A 254 12.39 24.08 -18.83
C SER A 254 11.77 23.75 -20.21
N SER A 255 12.41 22.99 -21.10
CA SER A 255 11.77 22.66 -22.39
C SER A 255 12.05 21.23 -22.83
N PHE A 256 11.04 20.36 -22.66
CA PHE A 256 11.06 18.95 -23.08
C PHE A 256 10.55 18.74 -24.52
N SER A 257 10.71 19.75 -25.38
CA SER A 257 10.12 19.77 -26.73
C SER A 257 10.84 18.84 -27.71
N ARG A 258 10.21 17.71 -28.01
CA ARG A 258 10.07 17.21 -29.40
C ARG A 258 8.59 17.29 -29.78
N ASN A 259 8.30 17.65 -31.02
CA ASN A 259 6.99 17.47 -31.67
C ASN A 259 6.65 15.97 -31.85
N SER A 260 6.70 15.16 -30.79
CA SER A 260 6.13 13.81 -30.84
C SER A 260 4.73 13.87 -30.27
N THR A 261 3.78 14.41 -31.06
CA THR A 261 2.34 14.32 -30.76
C THR A 261 1.82 12.87 -30.74
N ARG A 262 2.70 11.88 -30.91
CA ARG A 262 2.43 10.44 -30.99
C ARG A 262 3.26 9.59 -30.03
N GLY A 263 4.02 10.18 -29.11
CA GLY A 263 4.78 9.42 -28.11
C GLY A 263 3.85 8.51 -27.29
N GLN A 264 4.17 7.22 -27.21
CA GLN A 264 3.43 6.26 -26.40
C GLN A 264 4.37 5.63 -25.38
N ALA A 265 4.01 5.76 -24.10
CA ALA A 265 4.73 5.13 -23.01
C ALA A 265 4.41 3.62 -22.93
N HIS A 266 3.17 3.26 -23.24
CA HIS A 266 2.67 1.89 -23.21
C HIS A 266 1.80 1.59 -24.44
N ARG A 267 1.72 0.32 -24.84
CA ARG A 267 0.83 -0.13 -25.94
C ARG A 267 -0.63 -0.32 -25.50
N GLY A 268 -1.07 0.44 -24.51
CA GLY A 268 -2.40 0.38 -23.90
C GLY A 268 -2.52 1.37 -22.74
N PRO A 269 -3.69 1.46 -22.10
CA PRO A 269 -3.96 2.42 -21.03
C PRO A 269 -2.90 2.45 -19.92
N VAL A 270 -2.51 3.65 -19.48
CA VAL A 270 -1.58 3.88 -18.36
C VAL A 270 -2.36 4.29 -17.13
N ASN A 271 -2.42 3.39 -16.14
CA ASN A 271 -3.19 3.57 -14.91
C ASN A 271 -2.31 3.58 -13.65
N GLY A 272 -0.99 3.45 -13.76
CA GLY A 272 -0.07 3.61 -12.64
C GLY A 272 1.06 4.56 -12.99
N ILE A 273 1.26 5.58 -12.16
CA ILE A 273 2.37 6.52 -12.25
C ILE A 273 2.86 6.79 -10.84
N VAL A 274 4.16 6.64 -10.60
CA VAL A 274 4.80 7.01 -9.34
C VAL A 274 6.19 7.58 -9.61
N TRP A 275 6.59 8.57 -8.83
CA TRP A 275 7.94 9.14 -8.89
C TRP A 275 8.84 8.44 -7.88
N THR A 276 10.12 8.30 -8.21
CA THR A 276 11.13 8.10 -7.16
C THR A 276 11.17 9.35 -6.27
N GLU A 277 11.48 9.16 -4.99
CA GLU A 277 11.50 10.25 -3.99
C GLU A 277 12.47 11.37 -4.37
N ASP A 278 13.61 11.00 -4.96
CA ASP A 278 14.62 11.93 -5.50
C ASP A 278 14.17 12.67 -6.77
N GLY A 279 13.00 12.32 -7.31
CA GLY A 279 12.42 12.89 -8.52
C GLY A 279 13.19 12.61 -9.80
N ARG A 280 14.23 11.77 -9.78
CA ARG A 280 15.09 11.50 -10.95
C ARG A 280 14.46 10.51 -11.91
N HIS A 281 13.66 9.58 -11.39
CA HIS A 281 12.99 8.58 -12.20
C HIS A 281 11.48 8.61 -12.03
N LEU A 282 10.80 8.19 -13.08
CA LEU A 282 9.36 7.95 -13.09
C LEU A 282 9.13 6.47 -13.37
N VAL A 283 8.20 5.86 -12.66
CA VAL A 283 7.72 4.50 -12.95
C VAL A 283 6.31 4.59 -13.50
N THR A 284 6.07 3.93 -14.63
CA THR A 284 4.76 3.85 -15.26
C THR A 284 4.30 2.41 -15.42
N CYS A 285 3.02 2.16 -15.21
CA CYS A 285 2.39 0.86 -15.34
C CYS A 285 1.22 0.94 -16.31
N GLY A 286 1.15 -0.01 -17.24
CA GLY A 286 0.11 -0.01 -18.28
C GLY A 286 -0.54 -1.38 -18.50
N HIS A 287 -1.65 -1.34 -19.23
CA HIS A 287 -2.43 -2.53 -19.64
C HIS A 287 -1.68 -3.45 -20.60
N ASP A 288 -0.55 -3.00 -21.15
CA ASP A 288 0.38 -3.86 -21.89
C ASP A 288 1.16 -4.82 -20.98
N GLN A 289 0.81 -4.89 -19.69
CA GLN A 289 1.39 -5.77 -18.68
C GLN A 289 2.88 -5.48 -18.47
N ARG A 290 3.28 -4.22 -18.64
CA ARG A 290 4.65 -3.76 -18.42
C ARG A 290 4.70 -2.69 -17.35
N ILE A 291 5.80 -2.72 -16.62
CA ILE A 291 6.31 -1.61 -15.80
C ILE A 291 7.48 -1.03 -16.59
N ARG A 292 7.57 0.29 -16.70
CA ARG A 292 8.70 0.98 -17.31
C ARG A 292 9.25 2.02 -16.34
N VAL A 293 10.57 2.20 -16.38
CA VAL A 293 11.27 3.21 -15.60
C VAL A 293 11.87 4.22 -16.59
N TRP A 294 11.71 5.50 -16.28
CA TRP A 294 12.09 6.60 -17.14
C TRP A 294 12.99 7.55 -16.40
N ASP A 295 14.05 8.01 -17.05
CA ASP A 295 14.84 9.14 -16.58
C ASP A 295 14.04 10.43 -16.81
N THR A 296 13.85 11.24 -15.77
CA THR A 296 12.94 12.40 -15.82
C THR A 296 13.59 13.68 -16.33
N ASP A 297 14.91 13.70 -16.49
CA ASP A 297 15.64 14.83 -17.05
C ASP A 297 15.74 14.68 -18.57
N THR A 298 15.97 13.46 -19.03
CA THR A 298 16.10 13.13 -20.45
C THR A 298 14.82 12.57 -21.06
N LEU A 299 13.86 12.11 -20.26
CA LEU A 299 12.69 11.33 -20.70
C LEU A 299 13.03 9.99 -21.37
N ALA A 300 14.27 9.50 -21.20
CA ALA A 300 14.71 8.24 -21.75
C ALA A 300 14.09 7.06 -21.00
N ASN A 301 13.66 6.04 -21.75
CA ASN A 301 13.33 4.73 -21.18
C ASN A 301 14.62 4.03 -20.73
N THR A 302 14.70 3.62 -19.45
CA THR A 302 15.88 2.92 -18.92
C THR A 302 15.97 1.46 -19.39
N LEU A 303 14.90 0.94 -20.00
CA LEU A 303 14.79 -0.44 -20.48
C LEU A 303 14.87 -1.50 -19.37
N ALA A 304 14.60 -1.13 -18.11
CA ALA A 304 14.47 -2.07 -17.01
C ALA A 304 13.41 -3.14 -17.32
N ASN A 305 13.75 -4.42 -17.10
CA ASN A 305 12.93 -5.55 -17.50
C ASN A 305 12.35 -6.32 -16.30
N PHE A 306 11.06 -6.10 -16.04
CA PHE A 306 10.32 -6.73 -14.94
C PHE A 306 9.72 -8.11 -15.28
N GLY A 307 10.09 -8.70 -16.41
CA GLY A 307 9.61 -10.02 -16.83
C GLY A 307 8.11 -10.07 -17.20
N PRO A 308 7.54 -11.28 -17.37
CA PRO A 308 6.17 -11.48 -17.85
C PRO A 308 5.12 -11.66 -16.73
N MET A 309 5.52 -11.54 -15.46
CA MET A 309 4.63 -11.87 -14.31
C MET A 309 3.67 -10.74 -13.95
N VAL A 310 3.97 -9.52 -14.39
CA VAL A 310 3.14 -8.33 -14.19
C VAL A 310 1.79 -8.56 -14.86
N LYS A 311 0.70 -8.46 -14.09
CA LYS A 311 -0.66 -8.39 -14.62
C LYS A 311 -1.21 -7.02 -14.33
N ASN A 312 -1.91 -6.49 -15.31
CA ASN A 312 -2.61 -5.24 -15.19
C ASN A 312 -3.86 -5.32 -16.07
N SER A 313 -5.02 -5.40 -15.44
CA SER A 313 -6.29 -5.47 -16.15
C SER A 313 -7.32 -4.60 -15.45
N GLY A 314 -7.80 -3.55 -16.11
CA GLY A 314 -8.88 -2.71 -15.61
C GLY A 314 -8.44 -1.30 -15.29
N LEU A 315 -9.40 -0.38 -15.35
CA LEU A 315 -9.15 1.07 -15.40
C LEU A 315 -8.79 1.70 -14.04
N ALA A 316 -9.00 0.97 -12.93
CA ALA A 316 -8.65 1.47 -11.60
C ALA A 316 -7.14 1.77 -11.51
N PRO A 317 -6.74 2.81 -10.76
CA PRO A 317 -5.33 3.13 -10.57
C PRO A 317 -4.53 1.93 -10.05
N ARG A 318 -3.36 1.72 -10.63
CA ARG A 318 -2.41 0.65 -10.27
C ARG A 318 -1.08 1.27 -9.88
N THR A 319 -1.10 2.04 -8.80
CA THR A 319 0.09 2.74 -8.32
C THR A 319 0.95 1.78 -7.50
N PRO A 320 2.17 1.46 -7.96
CA PRO A 320 3.11 0.69 -7.15
C PRO A 320 3.66 1.56 -6.03
N VAL A 321 4.21 0.91 -5.00
CA VAL A 321 4.81 1.62 -3.87
C VAL A 321 6.31 1.47 -3.90
N LEU A 322 6.99 2.61 -3.73
CA LEU A 322 8.43 2.73 -3.63
C LEU A 322 8.74 3.09 -2.18
N PRO A 323 9.48 2.27 -1.42
CA PRO A 323 9.97 2.68 -0.12
C PRO A 323 10.94 3.85 -0.26
N PRO A 324 11.19 4.61 0.83
CA PRO A 324 12.12 5.72 0.83
C PRO A 324 13.51 5.33 0.30
N VAL A 325 14.09 6.18 -0.55
CA VAL A 325 15.38 5.90 -1.22
C VAL A 325 16.52 5.81 -0.19
N GLU A 326 16.37 6.49 0.94
CA GLU A 326 17.33 6.45 2.06
C GLU A 326 17.50 5.04 2.66
N ASN A 327 16.50 4.18 2.51
CA ASN A 327 16.51 2.81 3.01
C ASN A 327 17.46 1.89 2.24
N PHE A 328 17.88 2.28 1.02
CA PHE A 328 18.68 1.44 0.15
C PHE A 328 20.01 2.08 -0.23
N GLN A 329 20.92 1.25 -0.75
CA GLN A 329 22.12 1.79 -1.38
C GLN A 329 21.73 2.52 -2.67
N PRO A 330 22.53 3.52 -3.11
CA PRO A 330 22.25 4.22 -4.35
C PRO A 330 22.05 3.23 -5.51
N ALA A 331 20.97 3.40 -6.27
CA ALA A 331 20.56 2.54 -7.38
C ALA A 331 20.15 1.09 -6.99
N ALA A 332 19.93 0.81 -5.70
CA ALA A 332 19.38 -0.46 -5.21
C ALA A 332 17.92 -0.32 -4.75
N ASP A 333 17.21 0.66 -5.32
CA ASP A 333 15.83 0.96 -4.98
C ASP A 333 14.92 -0.24 -5.27
N VAL A 334 13.87 -0.38 -4.48
CA VAL A 334 12.92 -1.50 -4.58
C VAL A 334 11.54 -0.98 -4.93
N ILE A 335 10.78 -1.78 -5.68
CA ILE A 335 9.38 -1.50 -6.01
C ILE A 335 8.48 -2.67 -5.62
N PHE A 336 7.37 -2.35 -4.96
CA PHE A 336 6.29 -3.28 -4.66
C PHE A 336 5.11 -3.01 -5.60
N TYR A 337 4.86 -3.96 -6.50
CA TYR A 337 3.81 -3.85 -7.51
C TYR A 337 2.56 -4.65 -7.10
N PRO A 338 1.36 -4.02 -7.06
CA PRO A 338 0.11 -4.72 -6.76
C PRO A 338 -0.35 -5.56 -7.95
N ASN A 339 0.11 -6.81 -8.01
CA ASN A 339 -0.37 -7.80 -8.97
C ASN A 339 -1.69 -8.40 -8.46
N ASP A 340 -2.56 -8.86 -9.37
CA ASP A 340 -3.96 -9.20 -9.04
C ASP A 340 -4.14 -9.86 -7.66
N ASN A 341 -3.50 -11.01 -7.37
CA ASN A 341 -3.65 -11.71 -6.09
C ASN A 341 -2.32 -11.86 -5.31
N GLU A 342 -1.30 -11.08 -5.68
CA GLU A 342 0.01 -11.13 -5.03
C GLU A 342 0.75 -9.81 -5.18
N ILE A 343 1.66 -9.48 -4.27
CA ILE A 343 2.55 -8.33 -4.46
C ILE A 343 3.86 -8.85 -5.02
N LEU A 344 4.28 -8.28 -6.14
CA LEU A 344 5.57 -8.60 -6.76
C LEU A 344 6.59 -7.56 -6.32
N ALA A 345 7.67 -8.00 -5.70
CA ALA A 345 8.75 -7.13 -5.24
C ALA A 345 9.97 -7.26 -6.16
N TYR A 346 10.35 -6.14 -6.78
CA TYR A 346 11.45 -6.06 -7.74
C TYR A 346 12.52 -5.07 -7.29
N GLU A 347 13.75 -5.32 -7.72
CA GLU A 347 14.78 -4.27 -7.80
C GLU A 347 14.42 -3.33 -8.96
N LEU A 348 14.39 -2.02 -8.71
CA LEU A 348 13.80 -1.01 -9.59
C LEU A 348 14.54 -0.89 -10.93
N PHE A 349 15.87 -0.85 -10.90
CA PHE A 349 16.69 -0.60 -12.09
C PHE A 349 17.04 -1.88 -12.85
N ASP A 350 17.28 -2.98 -12.13
CA ASP A 350 17.59 -4.29 -12.74
C ASP A 350 16.32 -5.02 -13.20
N GLY A 351 15.15 -4.69 -12.63
CA GLY A 351 13.90 -5.39 -12.88
C GLY A 351 13.86 -6.82 -12.34
N LYS A 352 14.82 -7.19 -11.48
CA LYS A 352 14.94 -8.53 -10.91
C LYS A 352 13.88 -8.75 -9.82
N LEU A 353 13.05 -9.77 -10.02
CA LEU A 353 12.10 -10.22 -9.00
C LEU A 353 12.85 -10.90 -7.86
N PHE A 354 12.70 -10.41 -6.63
CA PHE A 354 13.32 -11.05 -5.46
C PHE A 354 12.29 -11.66 -4.50
N ARG A 355 11.04 -11.20 -4.50
CA ARG A 355 10.00 -11.74 -3.61
C ARG A 355 8.60 -11.66 -4.21
N ARG A 356 7.76 -12.63 -3.83
CA ARG A 356 6.33 -12.68 -4.11
C ARG A 356 5.59 -12.78 -2.79
N LEU A 357 4.79 -11.78 -2.48
CA LEU A 357 4.04 -11.72 -1.23
C LEU A 357 2.60 -12.13 -1.51
N LYS A 358 2.12 -13.16 -0.82
CA LYS A 358 0.75 -13.65 -0.92
C LYS A 358 0.17 -13.80 0.46
N ARG A 359 -1.11 -13.49 0.61
CA ARG A 359 -1.85 -13.87 1.82
C ARG A 359 -1.93 -15.39 1.86
N GLN A 360 -1.75 -15.96 3.04
CA GLN A 360 -2.10 -17.36 3.23
C GLN A 360 -3.62 -17.46 3.17
N GLN A 361 -4.16 -18.23 2.22
CA GLN A 361 -5.58 -18.52 2.22
C GLN A 361 -5.89 -19.37 3.45
N PRO A 362 -6.95 -19.06 4.23
CA PRO A 362 -7.40 -19.98 5.25
C PRO A 362 -7.68 -21.32 4.56
N GLN A 363 -7.12 -22.41 5.10
CA GLN A 363 -7.44 -23.75 4.64
C GLN A 363 -8.96 -23.90 4.69
N GLN A 364 -9.63 -23.88 3.54
CA GLN A 364 -11.02 -24.28 3.49
C GLN A 364 -11.06 -25.72 3.99
N ASN A 365 -11.72 -25.94 5.12
CA ASN A 365 -12.00 -27.28 5.64
C ASN A 365 -12.49 -28.15 4.48
N THR A 366 -11.69 -29.14 4.10
CA THR A 366 -11.87 -30.01 2.93
C THR A 366 -13.02 -31.01 3.09
N HIS A 367 -14.00 -30.71 3.95
CA HIS A 367 -15.14 -31.59 4.21
C HIS A 367 -16.41 -31.26 3.42
N ASN A 368 -16.46 -30.16 2.65
CA ASN A 368 -17.61 -29.92 1.75
C ASN A 368 -17.38 -29.02 0.52
N SER A 369 -16.14 -28.72 0.13
CA SER A 369 -15.90 -27.99 -1.12
C SER A 369 -15.84 -28.96 -2.30
N GLN A 370 -16.81 -28.88 -3.21
CA GLN A 370 -16.63 -29.41 -4.57
C GLN A 370 -15.30 -28.88 -5.13
N PRO A 371 -14.54 -29.69 -5.88
CA PRO A 371 -13.28 -29.25 -6.45
C PRO A 371 -13.53 -28.03 -7.35
N VAL A 372 -13.05 -26.86 -6.91
CA VAL A 372 -13.08 -25.64 -7.72
C VAL A 372 -12.31 -25.96 -8.99
N ALA A 373 -13.00 -25.91 -10.13
CA ALA A 373 -12.42 -26.18 -11.43
C ALA A 373 -11.16 -25.32 -11.62
N LYS A 374 -10.05 -25.96 -12.00
CA LYS A 374 -8.79 -25.29 -12.38
C LYS A 374 -9.10 -24.20 -13.42
N GLY A 375 -9.11 -22.94 -13.00
CA GLY A 375 -9.35 -21.81 -13.90
C GLY A 375 -10.28 -20.70 -13.38
N GLN A 376 -11.03 -20.90 -12.30
CA GLN A 376 -11.78 -19.79 -11.68
C GLN A 376 -10.80 -18.88 -10.91
N ARG A 377 -10.51 -17.70 -11.48
CA ARG A 377 -9.77 -16.64 -10.79
C ARG A 377 -10.56 -16.25 -9.54
N ASN A 378 -9.93 -16.34 -8.37
CA ASN A 378 -10.52 -15.83 -7.13
C ASN A 378 -10.52 -14.29 -7.18
N THR A 379 -11.53 -13.72 -7.86
CA THR A 379 -11.70 -12.28 -8.10
C THR A 379 -11.91 -11.48 -6.83
N LYS A 380 -12.25 -12.15 -5.72
CA LYS A 380 -12.47 -11.55 -4.41
C LYS A 380 -11.16 -11.12 -3.74
N ASP A 381 -10.08 -11.89 -3.88
CA ASP A 381 -8.80 -11.59 -3.22
C ASP A 381 -7.92 -10.60 -4.00
N ARG A 382 -8.52 -9.82 -4.90
CA ARG A 382 -7.76 -8.95 -5.79
C ARG A 382 -7.22 -7.75 -5.03
N ILE A 383 -5.90 -7.55 -5.02
CA ILE A 383 -5.25 -6.37 -4.46
C ILE A 383 -5.65 -5.16 -5.29
N THR A 384 -6.09 -4.08 -4.66
CA THR A 384 -6.56 -2.85 -5.33
C THR A 384 -5.61 -1.68 -5.12
N SER A 385 -5.05 -1.53 -3.92
CA SER A 385 -4.16 -0.45 -3.53
C SER A 385 -3.14 -0.93 -2.50
N LEU A 386 -2.01 -0.24 -2.41
CA LEU A 386 -0.95 -0.47 -1.44
C LEU A 386 -0.63 0.85 -0.73
N ALA A 387 -0.24 0.75 0.54
CA ALA A 387 0.29 1.88 1.31
C ALA A 387 1.55 1.44 2.08
N TRP A 388 2.53 2.32 2.19
CA TRP A 388 3.78 2.07 2.88
C TRP A 388 3.92 2.97 4.10
N ARG A 389 4.32 2.37 5.22
CA ARG A 389 4.59 3.03 6.48
C ARG A 389 6.10 3.15 6.65
N ALA A 390 6.63 4.34 6.38
CA ALA A 390 8.08 4.57 6.36
C ALA A 390 8.75 4.37 7.72
N HIS A 391 8.09 4.78 8.81
CA HIS A 391 8.67 4.78 10.15
C HIS A 391 9.01 3.37 10.68
N ASP A 392 8.15 2.39 10.41
CA ASP A 392 8.29 1.01 10.92
C ASP A 392 8.64 -0.03 9.83
N VAL A 393 8.83 0.40 8.57
CA VAL A 393 9.09 -0.50 7.42
C VAL A 393 7.98 -1.54 7.28
N GLU A 394 6.73 -1.07 7.28
CA GLU A 394 5.53 -1.90 7.11
C GLU A 394 4.81 -1.53 5.81
N MET A 395 4.07 -2.48 5.25
CA MET A 395 3.22 -2.24 4.10
C MET A 395 1.81 -2.78 4.36
N TYR A 396 0.81 -2.13 3.78
CA TYR A 396 -0.58 -2.55 3.85
C TYR A 396 -1.15 -2.70 2.44
N SER A 397 -2.00 -3.70 2.25
CA SER A 397 -2.70 -3.91 0.98
C SER A 397 -4.21 -3.93 1.16
N ALA A 398 -4.91 -3.25 0.27
CA ALA A 398 -6.35 -3.28 0.16
C ALA A 398 -6.79 -4.35 -0.83
N HIS A 399 -7.92 -4.99 -0.54
CA HIS A 399 -8.45 -6.10 -1.33
C HIS A 399 -9.91 -5.86 -1.75
N ALA A 400 -10.27 -6.44 -2.90
CA ALA A 400 -11.62 -6.38 -3.46
C ALA A 400 -12.69 -7.11 -2.62
N ASP A 401 -12.29 -7.92 -1.63
CA ASP A 401 -13.15 -8.57 -0.65
C ASP A 401 -13.49 -7.68 0.56
N GLY A 402 -12.96 -6.46 0.60
CA GLY A 402 -13.20 -5.50 1.69
C GLY A 402 -12.21 -5.62 2.84
N SER A 403 -11.24 -6.54 2.75
CA SER A 403 -10.21 -6.69 3.77
C SER A 403 -8.96 -5.83 3.51
N ILE A 404 -8.26 -5.53 4.60
CA ILE A 404 -6.93 -4.91 4.58
C ILE A 404 -5.97 -5.93 5.18
N ALA A 405 -4.87 -6.19 4.49
CA ALA A 405 -3.81 -7.07 4.98
C ALA A 405 -2.56 -6.26 5.33
N SER A 406 -1.85 -6.69 6.36
CA SER A 406 -0.57 -6.09 6.78
C SER A 406 0.60 -7.00 6.39
N TRP A 407 1.69 -6.35 6.02
CA TRP A 407 2.95 -6.97 5.62
C TRP A 407 4.03 -6.40 6.52
N LYS A 408 4.50 -7.22 7.45
CA LYS A 408 5.50 -6.83 8.45
C LYS A 408 6.82 -7.57 8.18
N PRO A 409 7.97 -6.96 8.47
CA PRO A 409 9.24 -7.65 8.34
C PRO A 409 9.29 -8.79 9.35
N ARG A 410 9.65 -9.99 8.89
CA ARG A 410 9.95 -11.14 9.75
C ARG A 410 11.27 -11.73 9.30
N THR A 411 12.28 -11.56 10.14
CA THR A 411 13.65 -12.01 9.91
C THR A 411 13.85 -13.44 10.39
N GLU A 412 14.97 -14.07 10.01
CA GLU A 412 15.33 -15.41 10.50
C GLU A 412 15.54 -15.42 12.02
N GLU A 413 16.09 -14.33 12.58
CA GLU A 413 16.28 -14.14 14.02
C GLU A 413 14.93 -14.16 14.76
N ASP A 414 13.89 -13.53 14.19
CA ASP A 414 12.54 -13.57 14.78
C ASP A 414 11.95 -14.99 14.75
N ALA A 415 12.27 -15.79 13.73
CA ALA A 415 11.84 -17.18 13.66
C ALA A 415 12.58 -18.07 14.68
N GLU A 416 13.89 -17.86 14.85
CA GLU A 416 14.69 -18.56 15.88
C GLU A 416 14.18 -18.24 17.29
N LEU A 417 13.86 -16.97 17.57
CA LEU A 417 13.28 -16.56 18.86
C LEU A 417 11.92 -17.21 19.13
N ASP A 418 11.04 -17.29 18.12
CA ASP A 418 9.76 -17.97 18.25
C ASP A 418 9.95 -19.48 18.57
N GLU A 419 10.90 -20.15 17.93
CA GLU A 419 11.23 -21.56 18.20
C GLU A 419 11.76 -21.76 19.64
N GLU A 420 12.62 -20.86 20.11
CA GLU A 420 13.11 -20.87 21.50
C GLU A 420 11.97 -20.66 22.51
N GLU A 421 11.08 -19.69 22.26
CA GLU A 421 9.91 -19.45 23.10
C GLU A 421 8.94 -20.64 23.13
N GLU A 422 8.70 -21.28 21.98
CA GLU A 422 7.85 -22.48 21.90
C GLU A 422 8.46 -23.63 22.71
N GLN A 423 9.75 -23.89 22.57
CA GLN A 423 10.46 -24.89 23.38
C GLN A 423 10.36 -24.59 24.88
N GLU A 424 10.51 -23.32 25.29
CA GLU A 424 10.32 -22.93 26.68
C GLU A 424 8.89 -23.17 27.20
N ARG A 425 7.88 -22.91 26.37
CA ARG A 425 6.46 -23.15 26.71
C ARG A 425 6.19 -24.64 26.87
N GLU A 426 6.66 -25.46 25.93
CA GLU A 426 6.55 -26.92 26.01
C GLU A 426 7.22 -27.48 27.27
N ASP A 427 8.40 -26.98 27.62
CA ASP A 427 9.12 -27.36 28.84
C ASP A 427 8.37 -26.96 30.11
N LYS A 428 7.79 -25.76 30.16
CA LYS A 428 6.98 -25.28 31.29
C LYS A 428 5.72 -26.12 31.45
N ASP A 429 5.03 -26.46 30.36
CA ASP A 429 3.85 -27.30 30.39
C ASP A 429 4.18 -28.76 30.72
N GLY A 430 5.30 -29.29 30.24
CA GLY A 430 5.83 -30.59 30.65
C GLY A 430 6.12 -30.66 32.15
N LYS A 431 6.72 -29.59 32.73
CA LYS A 431 6.94 -29.48 34.18
C LYS A 431 5.63 -29.37 34.96
N LYS A 432 4.64 -28.61 34.48
CA LYS A 432 3.30 -28.53 35.10
C LYS A 432 2.59 -29.88 35.10
N ARG A 433 2.59 -30.60 33.97
CA ARG A 433 2.02 -31.95 33.86
C ARG A 433 2.67 -32.92 34.85
N LYS A 434 4.01 -32.92 34.93
CA LYS A 434 4.76 -33.76 35.89
C LYS A 434 4.41 -33.42 37.34
N ARG A 435 4.25 -32.13 37.69
CA ARG A 435 3.80 -31.71 39.03
C ARG A 435 2.37 -32.16 39.33
N GLY A 436 1.45 -32.03 38.38
CA GLY A 436 0.06 -32.49 38.55
C GLY A 436 -0.04 -34.00 38.80
N VAL A 437 0.73 -34.81 38.07
CA VAL A 437 0.81 -36.27 38.30
C VAL A 437 1.39 -36.57 39.69
N LEU A 438 2.40 -35.82 40.13
CA LEU A 438 3.00 -36.00 41.46
C LEU A 438 2.00 -35.68 42.58
N ASP A 439 1.20 -34.62 42.42
CA ASP A 439 0.16 -34.23 43.37
C ASP A 439 -0.98 -35.26 43.42
N GLU A 440 -1.38 -35.83 42.28
CA GLU A 440 -2.34 -36.95 42.24
C GLU A 440 -1.82 -38.19 42.97
N ILE A 441 -0.55 -38.56 42.73
CA ILE A 441 0.10 -39.68 43.42
C ILE A 441 0.14 -39.40 44.93
N TYR A 442 0.52 -38.19 45.34
CA TYR A 442 0.57 -37.78 46.74
C TYR A 442 -0.81 -37.83 47.41
N GLN A 443 -1.85 -37.34 46.74
CA GLN A 443 -3.24 -37.47 47.24
C GLN A 443 -3.70 -38.93 47.32
N GLY A 444 -3.29 -39.78 46.37
CA GLY A 444 -3.60 -41.22 46.37
C GLY A 444 -2.92 -42.00 47.50
N LEU A 445 -1.67 -41.63 47.84
CA LEU A 445 -0.91 -42.22 48.96
C LEU A 445 -1.42 -41.75 50.33
N THR A 446 -1.80 -40.49 50.47
CA THR A 446 -2.25 -39.92 51.75
C THR A 446 -3.69 -40.31 52.13
N LYS A 447 -4.50 -40.79 51.18
CA LYS A 447 -5.88 -41.26 51.41
C LYS A 447 -6.01 -42.76 51.73
N LYS A 448 -4.96 -43.57 51.57
CA LYS A 448 -4.99 -44.99 51.97
C LYS A 448 -4.65 -45.12 53.45
N GLN A 449 -5.65 -45.38 54.30
CA GLN A 449 -5.42 -45.83 55.68
C GLN A 449 -4.71 -47.19 55.64
N ILE A 450 -3.47 -47.23 56.12
CA ILE A 450 -2.73 -48.48 56.34
C ILE A 450 -3.31 -49.12 57.60
N THR A 451 -4.15 -50.14 57.44
CA THR A 451 -4.58 -51.01 58.53
C THR A 451 -3.43 -51.96 58.86
N PHE A 452 -2.76 -51.72 59.98
CA PHE A 452 -1.85 -52.70 60.57
C PHE A 452 -2.69 -53.84 61.14
N GLY A 453 -2.62 -55.01 60.52
CA GLY A 453 -3.24 -56.23 61.02
C GLY A 453 -2.72 -56.56 62.41
N ASN A 454 -3.65 -56.64 63.36
CA ASN A 454 -3.38 -57.00 64.75
C ASN A 454 -2.96 -58.49 64.80
N MET A 455 -1.66 -58.77 64.91
CA MET A 455 -1.17 -60.10 65.33
C MET A 455 -1.33 -60.19 66.85
N GLY A 456 -2.06 -61.20 67.28
CA GLY A 456 -2.67 -61.26 68.61
C GLY A 456 -1.76 -61.63 69.77
N LEU A 457 -2.38 -61.56 70.95
CA LEU A 457 -2.23 -62.45 72.10
C LEU A 457 -3.54 -62.42 72.91
#